data_AF-A0A2N8PQW8-F1
#
_entry.id   AF-A0A2N8PQW8-F1
#
_cell.length_a   1.000
_cell.length_b   1.000
_cell.length_c   1.000
_cell.angle_alpha   90.00
_cell.angle_beta   90.00
_cell.angle_gamma   90.00
#
_symmetry.space_group_name_H-M   'P 1'
#
loop_
_entity.id
_entity.type
_entity.pdbx_description
1 polymer ?
#
loop_
_entity_poly.entity_id
_entity_poly.type
_entity_poly.pdbx_seq_one_letter_code
_entity_poly.pdbx_strand_id
1 'polypeptide(L)'
;MMTIDYESLTRDLIARTEQAVEAVAHLAVDSQITFKIDDVVDAVERALPAGYPAPTTGETTRRDVITQMAQDILSGEMYSEA
;
A
#
# COMPACT_ATOMS: atom_id res chain seq x y z
N MET A 1 -10.15 -22.68 13.56
CA MET A 1 -9.46 -22.15 12.36
C MET A 1 -10.05 -20.78 12.11
N MET A 2 -9.26 -19.72 12.32
CA MET A 2 -9.72 -18.35 12.09
C MET A 2 -9.82 -18.16 10.58
N THR A 3 -11.04 -17.98 10.07
CA THR A 3 -11.26 -17.77 8.64
C THR A 3 -10.63 -16.43 8.28
N ILE A 4 -9.60 -16.46 7.43
CA ILE A 4 -8.98 -15.23 6.92
C ILE A 4 -10.00 -14.59 5.97
N ASP A 5 -10.50 -13.42 6.34
CA ASP A 5 -11.31 -12.60 5.45
C ASP A 5 -10.37 -11.82 4.52
N TYR A 6 -10.13 -12.40 3.34
CA TYR A 6 -9.26 -11.80 2.32
C TYR A 6 -9.78 -10.47 1.79
N GLU A 7 -11.11 -10.27 1.74
CA GLU A 7 -11.67 -9.00 1.29
C GLU A 7 -11.37 -7.89 2.30
N SER A 8 -11.56 -8.18 3.59
CA SER A 8 -11.19 -7.24 4.65
C SER A 8 -9.69 -6.96 4.68
N LEU A 9 -8.83 -7.96 4.45
CA LEU A 9 -7.37 -7.75 4.36
C LEU A 9 -6.97 -6.90 3.16
N THR A 10 -7.59 -7.11 2.00
CA THR A 10 -7.34 -6.27 0.82
C THR A 10 -7.76 -4.84 1.10
N ARG A 11 -8.95 -4.60 1.65
CA ARG A 11 -9.42 -3.26 2.01
C ARG A 11 -8.53 -2.58 3.06
N ASP A 12 -8.04 -3.31 4.06
CA ASP A 12 -7.09 -2.79 5.05
C ASP A 12 -5.77 -2.38 4.40
N LEU A 13 -5.23 -3.21 3.49
CA LEU A 13 -3.99 -2.91 2.78
C LEU A 13 -4.14 -1.68 1.87
N ILE A 14 -5.28 -1.55 1.20
CA ILE A 14 -5.64 -0.37 0.39
C ILE A 14 -5.63 0.88 1.26
N ALA A 15 -6.39 0.89 2.37
CA ALA A 15 -6.50 2.05 3.25
C ALA A 15 -5.15 2.48 3.83
N ARG A 16 -4.28 1.51 4.17
CA ARG A 16 -2.91 1.81 4.63
C ARG A 16 -2.05 2.39 3.52
N THR A 17 -2.23 1.94 2.29
CA THR A 17 -1.50 2.47 1.13
C THR A 17 -1.93 3.89 0.81
N GLU A 18 -3.24 4.19 0.85
CA GLU A 18 -3.77 5.56 0.71
C GLU A 18 -3.17 6.50 1.77
N GLN A 19 -3.19 6.09 3.04
CA GLN A 19 -2.61 6.88 4.15
C GLN A 19 -1.12 7.12 3.97
N ALA A 20 -0.37 6.12 3.49
CA ALA A 20 1.06 6.26 3.23
C ALA A 20 1.34 7.21 2.06
N VAL A 21 0.57 7.11 0.97
CA VAL A 21 0.65 8.04 -0.17
C VAL A 21 0.39 9.47 0.29
N GLU A 22 -0.67 9.70 1.07
CA GLU A 22 -1.00 11.02 1.60
C GLU A 22 0.12 11.58 2.50
N ALA A 23 0.65 10.78 3.42
CA ALA A 23 1.73 11.19 4.30
C ALA A 23 3.00 11.55 3.53
N VAL A 24 3.38 10.75 2.53
CA VAL A 24 4.54 11.02 1.67
C VAL A 24 4.31 12.25 0.81
N ALA A 25 3.10 12.47 0.29
CA ALA A 25 2.76 13.66 -0.48
C ALA A 25 2.86 14.94 0.36
N HIS A 26 2.32 14.94 1.59
CA HIS A 26 2.48 16.06 2.51
C HIS A 26 3.95 16.33 2.81
N LEU A 27 4.73 15.29 3.11
CA LEU A 27 6.16 15.43 3.38
C LEU A 27 6.92 15.99 2.17
N ALA A 28 6.60 15.54 0.96
CA ALA A 28 7.20 16.06 -0.28
C ALA A 28 7.00 17.57 -0.45
N VAL A 29 5.78 18.04 -0.18
CA VAL A 29 5.43 19.47 -0.24
C VAL A 29 6.18 20.25 0.84
N ASP A 30 6.16 19.78 2.08
CA ASP A 30 6.76 20.47 3.22
C ASP A 30 8.29 20.53 3.13
N SER A 31 8.93 19.44 2.69
CA SER A 31 10.38 19.33 2.65
C SER A 31 11.00 19.73 1.32
N GLN A 32 10.19 19.92 0.26
CA GLN A 32 10.64 20.12 -1.12
C GLN A 32 11.56 18.98 -1.62
N ILE A 33 11.36 17.77 -1.10
CA ILE A 33 12.11 16.57 -1.49
C ILE A 33 11.21 15.70 -2.37
N THR A 34 11.76 15.20 -3.47
CA THR A 34 11.09 14.20 -4.29
C THR A 34 11.16 12.83 -3.62
N PHE A 35 10.01 12.20 -3.42
CA PHE A 35 9.89 10.84 -2.92
C PHE A 35 9.65 9.84 -4.06
N LYS A 36 10.03 8.59 -3.83
CA LYS A 36 9.83 7.46 -4.74
C LYS A 36 8.69 6.56 -4.23
N ILE A 37 8.15 5.73 -5.12
CA ILE A 37 7.15 4.71 -4.75
C ILE A 37 7.69 3.79 -3.64
N ASP A 38 8.99 3.46 -3.66
CA ASP A 38 9.62 2.65 -2.62
C ASP A 38 9.48 3.26 -1.22
N ASP A 39 9.44 4.60 -1.10
CA ASP A 39 9.25 5.27 0.19
C ASP A 39 7.82 5.05 0.73
N VAL A 40 6.83 4.99 -0.17
CA VAL A 40 5.44 4.62 0.17
C VAL A 40 5.38 3.16 0.61
N VAL A 41 6.01 2.25 -0.15
CA VAL A 41 6.03 0.82 0.19
C VAL A 41 6.67 0.59 1.55
N ASP A 42 7.76 1.29 1.86
CA ASP A 42 8.42 1.22 3.16
C ASP A 42 7.56 1.80 4.29
N ALA A 43 6.84 2.88 4.04
CA ALA A 43 5.90 3.45 5.01
C ALA A 43 4.76 2.47 5.33
N VAL A 44 4.19 1.82 4.31
CA VAL A 44 3.14 0.79 4.49
C VAL A 44 3.69 -0.39 5.27
N GLU A 45 4.82 -0.98 4.86
CA GLU A 45 5.41 -2.15 5.52
C GLU A 45 5.75 -1.89 6.99
N ARG A 46 6.20 -0.68 7.33
CA ARG A 46 6.46 -0.27 8.74
C ARG A 46 5.19 -0.13 9.56
N ALA A 47 4.06 0.18 8.92
CA ALA A 47 2.77 0.35 9.59
C ALA A 47 2.01 -0.97 9.78
N LEU A 48 2.42 -2.06 9.11
CA LEU A 48 1.78 -3.36 9.24
C LEU A 48 1.99 -3.95 10.64
N PRO A 49 0.94 -4.54 11.25
CA PRO A 49 1.08 -5.22 12.53
C PRO A 49 1.96 -6.47 12.39
N ALA A 50 2.61 -6.84 13.49
CA ALA A 50 3.36 -8.09 13.54
C ALA A 50 2.44 -9.28 13.22
N GLY A 51 2.89 -10.16 12.33
CA GLY A 51 2.09 -11.31 11.89
C GLY A 51 1.03 -10.98 10.84
N TYR A 52 1.07 -9.79 10.22
CA TYR A 52 0.19 -9.48 9.09
C TYR A 52 0.33 -10.55 8.00
N PRO A 53 -0.80 -11.10 7.49
CA PRO A 53 -0.77 -12.15 6.48
C PRO A 53 0.07 -11.74 5.27
N ALA A 54 1.04 -12.58 4.92
CA ALA A 54 1.77 -12.44 3.67
C ALA A 54 0.98 -13.15 2.55
N PRO A 55 1.05 -12.68 1.30
CA PRO A 55 0.63 -13.48 0.17
C PRO A 55 1.37 -14.83 0.21
N THR A 56 0.64 -15.92 0.37
CA THR A 56 1.21 -17.26 0.54
C THR A 56 1.32 -18.06 -0.76
N THR A 57 0.86 -17.49 -1.88
CA THR A 57 0.77 -18.18 -3.18
C THR A 57 1.18 -17.24 -4.31
N GLY A 58 2.27 -17.57 -5.02
CA GLY A 58 2.72 -16.89 -6.24
C GLY A 58 4.15 -16.34 -6.17
N GLU A 59 4.66 -15.86 -7.32
CA GLU A 59 5.93 -15.11 -7.42
C GLU A 59 5.80 -13.68 -6.89
N THR A 60 4.56 -13.21 -6.68
CA THR A 60 4.23 -11.85 -6.22
C THR A 60 4.37 -11.73 -4.72
N THR A 61 5.21 -10.80 -4.28
CA THR A 61 5.41 -10.46 -2.87
C THR A 61 4.39 -9.44 -2.38
N ARG A 62 4.25 -9.27 -1.06
CA ARG A 62 3.43 -8.20 -0.47
C ARG A 62 3.88 -6.82 -0.95
N ARG A 63 5.19 -6.62 -1.07
CA ARG A 63 5.76 -5.37 -1.57
C ARG A 63 5.34 -5.10 -3.01
N ASP A 64 5.30 -6.12 -3.86
CA ASP A 64 4.83 -5.97 -5.24
C ASP A 64 3.36 -5.55 -5.29
N VAL A 65 2.52 -6.12 -4.42
CA VAL A 65 1.11 -5.73 -4.29
C VAL A 65 0.99 -4.28 -3.83
N ILE A 66 1.73 -3.87 -2.80
CA ILE A 66 1.72 -2.49 -2.30
C ILE A 66 2.24 -1.52 -3.38
N THR A 67 3.28 -1.89 -4.12
CA THR A 67 3.81 -1.10 -5.24
C THR A 67 2.74 -0.85 -6.28
N GLN A 68 2.01 -1.90 -6.69
CA GLN A 68 0.93 -1.75 -7.67
C GLN A 68 -0.19 -0.87 -7.11
N MET A 69 -0.63 -1.10 -5.87
CA MET A 69 -1.67 -0.26 -5.24
C MET A 69 -1.25 1.21 -5.17
N ALA A 70 0.01 1.50 -4.79
CA ALA A 70 0.51 2.86 -4.73
C ALA A 70 0.55 3.52 -6.12
N GLN A 71 0.90 2.77 -7.16
CA GLN A 71 0.85 3.25 -8.55
C GLN A 71 -0.58 3.56 -8.97
N ASP A 72 -1.53 2.65 -8.72
CA ASP A 72 -2.93 2.79 -9.09
C ASP A 72 -3.60 3.98 -8.37
N ILE A 73 -3.23 4.24 -7.10
CA ILE A 73 -3.70 5.39 -6.33
C ILE A 73 -3.16 6.69 -6.94
N LEU A 74 -1.85 6.74 -7.23
CA LEU A 74 -1.19 7.93 -7.77
C LEU A 74 -1.61 8.24 -9.20
N SER A 75 -1.91 7.23 -10.01
CA SER A 75 -2.45 7.39 -11.37
C SER A 75 -3.94 7.70 -11.37
N GLY A 76 -4.66 7.41 -10.27
CA GLY A 76 -6.11 7.50 -10.17
C GLY A 76 -6.85 6.31 -10.81
N GLU A 77 -6.12 5.33 -11.36
CA GLU A 77 -6.68 4.11 -11.96
C GLU A 77 -7.44 3.28 -10.93
N MET A 78 -7.04 3.33 -9.66
CA MET A 78 -7.72 2.63 -8.57
C MET A 78 -9.21 2.99 -8.44
N TYR A 79 -9.56 4.23 -8.78
CA TYR A 79 -10.93 4.75 -8.66
C TYR A 79 -11.60 4.95 -10.02
N SER A 80 -10.93 4.58 -11.10
CA SER A 80 -11.48 4.67 -12.44
C SER A 80 -12.46 3.53 -12.65
N GLU A 81 -13.73 3.85 -12.89
CA GLU A 81 -14.75 2.85 -13.25
C GLU A 81 -14.36 2.20 -14.59
N ALA A 82 -14.25 0.87 -14.62
CA ALA A 82 -14.08 0.11 -15.85
C ALA A 82 -15.36 0.16 -16.72
#